data_AF-A0A941FJF3-F1
#
_entry.id   AF-A0A941FJF3-F1
#
_cell.length_a   1.000
_cell.length_b   1.000
_cell.length_c   1.000
_cell.angle_alpha   90.00
_cell.angle_beta   90.00
_cell.angle_gamma   90.00
#
_symmetry.space_group_name_H-M   'P 1'
#
loop_
_entity.id
_entity.type
_entity.pdbx_description
1 polymer ?
#
loop_
_entity_poly.entity_id
_entity_poly.type
_entity_poly.pdbx_seq_one_letter_code
_entity_poly.pdbx_strand_id
1 'polypeptide(L)'
;MPTVAVADLKDGDFLLDVREDDEWKAGHAEGALHIPISEFVARYGELTEAAPQDGRIHVICRSGGRSAQVTMYLAQQGIDAVNVDGGMQVWEAAGRAVVTDDGQPGFVL
;
A
#
# COMPACT_ATOMS: atom_id res chain seq x y z
N MET A 1 -6.99 -6.97 13.57
CA MET A 1 -6.33 -7.17 12.28
C MET A 1 -4.83 -7.02 12.46
N PRO A 2 -3.99 -7.75 11.71
CA PRO A 2 -2.55 -7.62 11.83
C PRO A 2 -2.04 -6.30 11.24
N THR A 3 -1.00 -5.77 11.88
CA THR A 3 -0.37 -4.48 11.54
C THR A 3 1.15 -4.64 11.58
N VAL A 4 1.87 -3.89 10.75
CA VAL A 4 3.33 -3.82 10.73
C VAL A 4 3.79 -2.37 10.75
N ALA A 5 4.92 -2.07 11.40
CA ALA A 5 5.50 -0.74 11.33
C ALA A 5 6.28 -0.54 10.03
N VAL A 6 6.33 0.68 9.51
CA VAL A 6 7.15 1.06 8.34
C VAL A 6 8.63 0.64 8.51
N ALA A 7 9.16 0.67 9.73
CA ALA A 7 10.53 0.29 10.02
C ALA A 7 10.82 -1.21 9.82
N ASP A 8 9.79 -2.05 9.89
CA ASP A 8 9.92 -3.51 9.77
C ASP A 8 9.70 -4.02 8.33
N LEU A 9 9.27 -3.14 7.41
CA LEU A 9 9.14 -3.45 5.99
C LEU A 9 10.52 -3.63 5.35
N LYS A 10 10.64 -4.61 4.47
CA LYS A 10 11.86 -4.92 3.71
C LYS A 10 11.72 -4.44 2.28
N ASP A 11 12.84 -4.16 1.66
CA ASP A 11 12.88 -3.88 0.23
C ASP A 11 12.42 -5.13 -0.54
N GLY A 12 11.47 -4.95 -1.46
CA GLY A 12 10.84 -6.05 -2.20
C GLY A 12 9.63 -6.69 -1.53
N ASP A 13 9.23 -6.25 -0.33
CA ASP A 13 7.91 -6.62 0.21
C ASP A 13 6.80 -6.12 -0.73
N PHE A 14 5.80 -6.96 -0.99
CA PHE A 14 4.68 -6.60 -1.84
C PHE A 14 3.81 -5.56 -1.12
N LEU A 15 3.77 -4.34 -1.66
CA LEU A 15 3.08 -3.19 -1.10
C LEU A 15 1.92 -2.79 -2.01
N LEU A 16 0.71 -2.72 -1.44
CA LEU A 16 -0.51 -2.25 -2.09
C LEU A 16 -0.85 -0.85 -1.55
N ASP A 17 -0.76 0.17 -2.39
CA ASP A 17 -1.22 1.52 -2.09
C ASP A 17 -2.69 1.68 -2.51
N VAL A 18 -3.55 2.00 -1.53
CA VAL A 18 -4.99 2.19 -1.72
C VAL A 18 -5.45 3.64 -1.67
N ARG A 19 -4.52 4.59 -1.76
CA ARG A 19 -4.82 6.02 -1.89
C ARG A 19 -5.45 6.34 -3.25
N GLU A 20 -6.09 7.50 -3.36
CA GLU A 20 -6.68 7.94 -4.62
C GLU A 20 -5.58 8.38 -5.62
N ASP A 21 -5.96 8.52 -6.89
CA ASP A 21 -5.05 8.85 -7.99
C ASP A 21 -4.20 10.11 -7.79
N ASP A 22 -4.76 11.15 -7.19
CA ASP A 22 -4.07 12.42 -6.97
C ASP A 22 -2.96 12.27 -5.93
N GLU A 23 -3.22 11.52 -4.86
CA GLU A 23 -2.22 11.16 -3.85
C GLU A 23 -1.12 10.27 -4.43
N TRP A 24 -1.46 9.31 -5.29
CA TRP A 24 -0.49 8.45 -5.97
C TRP A 24 0.43 9.24 -6.90
N LYS A 25 -0.16 10.12 -7.74
CA LYS A 25 0.56 10.96 -8.71
C LYS A 25 1.47 11.99 -8.03
N ALA A 26 1.11 12.47 -6.84
CA ALA A 26 1.97 13.36 -6.05
C ALA A 26 3.24 12.65 -5.54
N GLY A 27 3.12 11.37 -5.20
CA GLY A 27 4.24 10.55 -4.79
C GLY A 27 3.82 9.29 -4.04
N HIS A 28 4.51 8.19 -4.29
CA HIS A 28 4.24 6.87 -3.71
C HIS A 28 5.53 6.09 -3.41
N ALA A 29 5.40 4.97 -2.71
CA ALA A 29 6.50 4.06 -2.46
C ALA A 29 6.90 3.34 -3.76
N GLU A 30 8.21 3.33 -4.08
CA GLU A 30 8.71 2.69 -5.30
C GLU A 30 8.34 1.20 -5.35
N GLY A 31 7.84 0.76 -6.51
CA GLY A 31 7.45 -0.64 -6.74
C GLY A 31 6.12 -1.05 -6.10
N ALA A 32 5.38 -0.13 -5.47
CA ALA A 32 4.05 -0.41 -4.96
C ALA A 32 3.05 -0.67 -6.12
N LEU A 33 2.05 -1.52 -5.86
CA LEU A 33 0.87 -1.65 -6.71
C LEU A 33 -0.17 -0.61 -6.28
N HIS A 34 -0.73 0.14 -7.24
CA HIS A 34 -1.76 1.14 -6.98
C HIS A 34 -3.15 0.65 -7.35
N ILE A 35 -4.04 0.55 -6.35
CA ILE A 35 -5.46 0.31 -6.56
C ILE A 35 -6.25 1.22 -5.60
N PRO A 36 -6.85 2.33 -6.09
CA PRO A 36 -7.64 3.22 -5.27
C PRO A 36 -8.72 2.49 -4.47
N ILE A 37 -8.93 2.87 -3.21
CA ILE A 37 -9.98 2.23 -2.38
C ILE A 37 -11.37 2.34 -3.02
N SER A 38 -11.62 3.43 -3.75
CA SER A 38 -12.86 3.67 -4.50
C SER A 38 -13.10 2.64 -5.62
N GLU A 39 -12.04 2.04 -6.16
CA GLU A 39 -12.08 1.06 -7.24
C GLU A 39 -11.73 -0.37 -6.79
N PHE A 40 -11.31 -0.53 -5.53
CA PHE A 40 -10.66 -1.74 -5.04
C PHE A 40 -11.45 -3.03 -5.29
N VAL A 41 -12.75 -3.02 -5.04
CA VAL A 41 -13.60 -4.21 -5.24
C VAL A 41 -13.71 -4.57 -6.73
N ALA A 42 -13.79 -3.58 -7.62
CA ALA A 42 -13.86 -3.80 -9.05
C ALA A 42 -12.53 -4.28 -9.64
N ARG A 43 -11.41 -3.81 -9.07
CA ARG A 43 -10.04 -4.14 -9.48
C ARG A 43 -9.39 -5.25 -8.64
N TYR A 44 -10.16 -5.95 -7.82
CA TYR A 44 -9.64 -7.02 -6.95
C TYR A 44 -8.85 -8.11 -7.72
N GLY A 45 -9.25 -8.41 -8.96
CA GLY A 45 -8.54 -9.34 -9.84
C GLY A 45 -7.07 -8.94 -10.09
N GLU A 46 -6.81 -7.65 -10.28
CA GLU A 46 -5.47 -7.10 -10.50
C GLU A 46 -4.55 -7.38 -9.31
N LEU A 47 -5.07 -7.23 -8.08
CA LEU A 47 -4.33 -7.60 -6.86
C LEU A 47 -3.98 -9.08 -6.86
N THR A 48 -4.94 -9.95 -7.15
CA THR A 48 -4.72 -11.41 -7.10
C THR A 48 -3.78 -11.92 -8.20
N GLU A 49 -3.69 -11.20 -9.31
CA GLU A 49 -2.74 -11.51 -10.40
C GLU A 49 -1.33 -11.03 -10.08
N ALA A 50 -1.19 -9.87 -9.44
CA ALA A 50 0.10 -9.27 -9.11
C ALA A 50 0.73 -9.80 -7.80
N ALA A 51 -0.10 -10.18 -6.82
CA ALA A 51 0.38 -10.60 -5.52
C ALA A 51 1.18 -11.92 -5.61
N PRO A 52 2.29 -12.05 -4.86
CA PRO A 52 3.06 -13.29 -4.82
C PRO A 52 2.23 -14.45 -4.28
N GLN A 53 2.35 -15.63 -4.91
CA GLN A 53 1.77 -16.86 -4.39
C GLN A 53 2.32 -17.12 -2.96
N ASP A 54 1.42 -17.29 -2.00
CA ASP A 54 1.71 -17.49 -0.57
C ASP A 54 2.47 -16.33 0.12
N GLY A 55 2.58 -15.17 -0.52
CA GLY A 55 3.21 -13.99 0.08
C GLY A 55 2.22 -13.08 0.81
N ARG A 56 2.74 -12.33 1.78
CA ARG A 56 1.99 -11.36 2.56
C ARG A 56 1.81 -10.05 1.80
N ILE A 57 0.59 -9.53 1.78
CA ILE A 57 0.26 -8.24 1.20
C ILE A 57 0.35 -7.15 2.27
N HIS A 58 1.19 -6.15 2.05
CA HIS A 58 1.29 -4.98 2.92
C HIS A 58 0.41 -3.88 2.35
N VAL A 59 -0.67 -3.51 3.04
CA VAL A 59 -1.60 -2.50 2.55
C VAL A 59 -1.29 -1.17 3.19
N ILE A 60 -1.10 -0.14 2.37
CA ILE A 60 -0.75 1.20 2.80
C ILE A 60 -1.76 2.21 2.26
N CYS A 61 -2.05 3.23 3.06
CA CYS A 61 -2.72 4.44 2.59
C CYS A 61 -2.00 5.66 3.17
N ARG A 62 -2.64 6.84 3.20
CA ARG A 62 -2.03 8.05 3.75
C ARG A 62 -1.60 7.90 5.23
N SER A 63 -2.50 7.41 6.08
CA SER A 63 -2.30 7.40 7.55
C SER A 63 -2.66 6.07 8.23
N GLY A 64 -3.05 5.04 7.48
CA GLY A 64 -3.44 3.72 7.99
C GLY A 64 -4.94 3.43 8.05
N GLY A 65 -5.81 4.44 7.92
CA GLY A 65 -7.27 4.24 8.05
C GLY A 65 -7.93 3.45 6.90
N ARG A 66 -7.77 3.91 5.65
CA ARG A 66 -8.29 3.24 4.44
C ARG A 66 -7.68 1.86 4.23
N SER A 67 -6.37 1.74 4.40
CA SER A 67 -5.66 0.47 4.31
C SER A 67 -6.12 -0.52 5.37
N ALA A 68 -6.56 -0.03 6.54
CA ALA A 68 -7.09 -0.91 7.56
C ALA A 68 -8.38 -1.62 7.08
N GLN A 69 -9.27 -0.89 6.41
CA GLN A 69 -10.51 -1.42 5.84
C GLN A 69 -10.22 -2.47 4.76
N VAL A 70 -9.29 -2.17 3.85
CA VAL A 70 -8.90 -3.08 2.77
C VAL A 70 -8.23 -4.34 3.32
N THR A 71 -7.33 -4.21 4.30
CA THR A 71 -6.69 -5.36 4.96
C THR A 71 -7.72 -6.27 5.62
N MET A 72 -8.73 -5.71 6.30
CA MET A 72 -9.82 -6.51 6.89
C MET A 72 -10.64 -7.24 5.83
N TYR A 73 -10.93 -6.57 4.71
CA TYR A 73 -11.62 -7.19 3.58
C TYR A 73 -10.80 -8.37 3.02
N LEU A 74 -9.50 -8.19 2.80
CA LEU A 74 -8.59 -9.24 2.34
C LEU A 74 -8.53 -10.43 3.29
N ALA A 75 -8.43 -10.18 4.59
CA ALA A 75 -8.45 -11.23 5.60
C ALA A 75 -9.77 -12.04 5.58
N GLN A 76 -10.91 -11.42 5.28
CA GLN A 76 -12.18 -12.13 5.12
C GLN A 76 -12.22 -13.03 3.87
N GLN A 77 -11.41 -12.71 2.85
CA GLN A 77 -11.21 -13.56 1.67
C GLN A 77 -10.13 -14.65 1.90
N GLY A 78 -9.56 -14.74 3.10
CA GLY A 78 -8.50 -15.70 3.43
C GLY A 78 -7.11 -15.32 2.91
N ILE A 79 -6.90 -14.06 2.49
CA ILE A 79 -5.61 -13.55 2.04
C ILE A 79 -4.78 -13.07 3.22
N ASP A 80 -3.49 -13.44 3.29
CA ASP A 80 -2.55 -12.90 4.28
C ASP A 80 -2.23 -11.44 3.92
N ALA A 81 -2.91 -10.52 4.60
CA ALA A 81 -2.71 -9.09 4.46
C ALA A 81 -2.44 -8.45 5.82
N VAL A 82 -1.55 -7.47 5.85
CA VAL A 82 -1.23 -6.66 7.02
C VAL A 82 -1.35 -5.18 6.69
N ASN A 83 -1.84 -4.40 7.65
CA ASN A 83 -1.91 -2.95 7.51
C ASN A 83 -0.55 -2.32 7.86
N VAL A 84 -0.07 -1.39 7.04
CA VAL A 84 1.12 -0.60 7.37
C VAL A 84 0.73 0.55 8.31
N ASP A 85 1.26 0.52 9.53
CA ASP A 85 0.94 1.51 10.56
C ASP A 85 1.46 2.90 10.20
N GLY A 86 0.63 3.91 10.42
CA GLY A 86 0.95 5.30 10.09
C GLY A 86 1.04 5.63 8.60
N GLY A 87 0.92 4.65 7.71
CA GLY A 87 0.81 4.84 6.28
C GLY A 87 2.01 5.57 5.64
N MET A 88 1.74 6.23 4.51
CA MET A 88 2.72 7.02 3.78
C MET A 88 3.28 8.20 4.59
N GLN A 89 2.55 8.74 5.56
CA GLN A 89 3.07 9.79 6.45
C GLN A 89 4.29 9.30 7.24
N VAL A 90 4.24 8.10 7.80
CA VAL A 90 5.38 7.51 8.50
C VAL A 90 6.45 7.02 7.52
N TRP A 91 6.05 6.55 6.33
CA TRP A 91 6.99 6.22 5.24
C TRP A 91 7.92 7.39 4.90
N GLU A 92 7.34 8.55 4.60
CA GLU A 92 8.09 9.77 4.28
C GLU A 92 8.89 10.28 5.47
N ALA A 93 8.30 10.30 6.68
CA ALA A 93 9.00 10.72 7.90
C ALA A 93 10.19 9.82 8.27
N ALA A 94 10.15 8.54 7.87
CA ALA A 94 11.25 7.59 8.02
C ALA A 94 12.35 7.78 6.97
N GLY A 95 12.22 8.73 6.04
CA GLY A 95 13.19 9.00 4.99
C GLY A 95 13.24 7.94 3.90
N ARG A 96 12.19 7.11 3.78
CA ARG A 96 12.07 6.15 2.66
C ARG A 96 11.76 6.91 1.38
N ALA A 97 12.18 6.36 0.24
CA ALA A 97 11.98 6.97 -1.06
C ALA A 97 10.49 7.15 -1.37
N VAL A 98 10.12 8.34 -1.82
CA VAL A 98 8.81 8.68 -2.38
C VAL A 98 9.05 9.13 -3.82
N VAL A 99 8.42 8.46 -4.77
CA VAL A 99 8.65 8.65 -6.20
C VAL A 99 7.35 8.96 -6.93
N THR A 100 7.45 9.69 -8.04
CA THR A 100 6.39 9.85 -9.04
C THR A 100 6.50 8.78 -10.13
N ASP A 101 5.51 8.69 -11.02
CA ASP A 101 5.48 7.67 -12.11
C ASP A 101 6.70 7.74 -13.05
N ASP A 102 7.36 8.90 -13.17
CA ASP A 102 8.58 9.11 -13.95
C ASP A 102 9.88 8.91 -13.14
N GLY A 103 9.76 8.39 -11.91
CA GLY A 103 10.88 8.09 -11.01
C GLY A 103 11.54 9.33 -10.39
N GLN A 104 10.92 10.50 -10.48
CA GLN A 104 11.40 11.71 -9.81
C GLN A 104 11.00 11.72 -8.32
N PRO A 105 11.68 12.51 -7.47
CA PRO A 105 11.26 12.70 -6.08
C PRO A 105 9.82 13.23 -6.01
N GLY A 106 8.96 12.48 -5.32
CA GLY A 106 7.59 12.88 -5.01
C GLY A 106 7.42 13.36 -3.57
N PHE A 107 6.17 13.56 -3.17
CA PHE A 107 5.80 13.89 -1.79
C PHE A 107 4.48 13.23 -1.40
N VAL A 108 4.25 13.10 -0.09
CA VAL A 108 2.97 12.57 0.42
C VAL A 108 1.94 13.69 0.50
N LEU A 109 0.97 13.67 -0.41
CA LEU A 109 -0.21 14.55 -0.38
C LEU A 109 -1.15 14.20 0.78
#